data_AF-A0A8T7DU19-F1
#
_entry.id   AF-A0A8T7DU19-F1
#
_cell.length_a   1.000
_cell.length_b   1.000
_cell.length_c   1.000
_cell.angle_alpha   90.00
_cell.angle_beta   90.00
_cell.angle_gamma   90.00
#
_symmetry.space_group_name_H-M   'P 1'
#
loop_
_entity.id
_entity.type
_entity.pdbx_description
1 polymer ?
#
loop_
_entity_poly.entity_id
_entity_poly.type
_entity_poly.pdbx_seq_one_letter_code
_entity_poly.pdbx_strand_id
1 'polypeptide(L)' 'VKAIANNVVMDAKQAGHPPLGVEGETEGEWMLVDLADVVVHVMQPQVRQFYDLENLWQVDLSRQQESL' A
#
# COMPACT_ATOMS: atom_id res chain seq x y z
N VAL A 1 -0.33 -10.94 -6.91
CA VAL A 1 0.22 -9.60 -6.62
C VAL A 1 0.43 -8.80 -7.91
N LYS A 2 1.36 -9.20 -8.79
CA LYS A 2 1.70 -8.46 -10.03
C LYS A 2 0.51 -8.02 -10.89
N ALA A 3 -0.44 -8.92 -11.16
CA ALA A 3 -1.63 -8.57 -11.95
C ALA A 3 -2.47 -7.45 -11.30
N ILE A 4 -2.64 -7.48 -9.97
CA ILE A 4 -3.40 -6.46 -9.23
C ILE A 4 -2.64 -5.14 -9.23
N ALA A 5 -1.34 -5.15 -8.94
CA ALA A 5 -0.52 -3.94 -8.96
C ALA A 5 -0.49 -3.29 -10.35
N ASN A 6 -0.33 -4.09 -11.41
CA ASN A 6 -0.40 -3.60 -12.79
C ASN A 6 -1.78 -3.02 -13.13
N ASN A 7 -2.86 -3.62 -12.63
CA ASN A 7 -4.20 -3.07 -12.81
C ASN A 7 -4.33 -1.70 -12.16
N VAL A 8 -3.85 -1.52 -10.92
CA VAL A 8 -3.82 -0.22 -10.24
C VAL A 8 -3.03 0.80 -11.07
N VAL A 9 -1.87 0.41 -11.61
CA VAL A 9 -1.04 1.29 -12.46
C VAL A 9 -1.79 1.71 -13.74
N MET A 10 -2.48 0.79 -14.41
CA MET A 10 -3.24 1.08 -15.62
C MET A 10 -4.42 2.03 -15.32
N ASP A 11 -5.20 1.71 -14.30
CA ASP A 11 -6.38 2.50 -13.92
C ASP A 11 -5.97 3.91 -13.47
N ALA A 12 -4.90 4.04 -12.69
CA ALA A 12 -4.38 5.34 -12.24
C ALA A 12 -3.91 6.20 -13.42
N LYS A 13 -3.19 5.61 -14.40
CA LYS A 13 -2.81 6.30 -15.64
C LYS A 13 -4.03 6.74 -16.45
N GLN A 14 -5.04 5.88 -16.58
CA GLN A 14 -6.28 6.21 -17.28
C GLN A 14 -7.06 7.35 -16.60
N ALA A 15 -6.97 7.44 -15.27
CA ALA A 15 -7.57 8.51 -14.48
C ALA A 15 -6.76 9.83 -14.48
N GLY A 16 -5.61 9.88 -15.16
CA GLY A 16 -4.75 11.08 -15.19
C GLY A 16 -3.80 11.21 -14.00
N HIS A 17 -3.61 10.14 -13.21
CA HIS A 17 -2.72 10.08 -12.05
C HIS A 17 -1.64 9.02 -12.27
N PRO A 18 -0.63 9.27 -13.14
CA PRO A 18 0.44 8.30 -13.35
C PRO A 18 1.24 8.06 -12.05
N PRO A 19 1.58 6.81 -11.71
CA PRO A 19 2.41 6.52 -10.56
C PRO A 19 3.79 7.18 -10.66
N LEU A 20 4.31 7.64 -9.52
CA LEU A 20 5.67 8.15 -9.38
C LEU A 20 6.69 7.01 -9.46
N GLY A 21 6.32 5.83 -8.94
CA GLY A 21 7.17 4.65 -8.92
C GLY A 21 6.39 3.37 -8.64
N VAL A 22 6.97 2.25 -9.06
CA VAL A 22 6.49 0.90 -8.77
C VAL A 22 7.69 0.07 -8.32
N GLU A 23 7.58 -0.57 -7.16
CA GLU A 23 8.66 -1.36 -6.55
C GLU A 23 8.21 -2.81 -6.30
N GLY A 24 9.16 -3.74 -6.21
CA GLY A 24 8.91 -5.15 -5.86
C GLY A 24 8.42 -6.04 -7.02
N GLU A 25 8.58 -5.58 -8.27
CA GLU A 25 8.12 -6.31 -9.47
C GLU A 25 8.76 -7.69 -9.66
N THR A 26 9.97 -7.88 -9.11
CA THR A 26 10.79 -9.08 -9.31
C THR A 26 10.44 -10.18 -8.30
N GLU A 27 10.23 -9.82 -7.04
CA GLU A 27 9.91 -10.77 -5.97
C GLU A 27 8.46 -11.27 -6.07
N GLY A 28 7.53 -10.39 -6.48
CA GLY A 28 6.14 -10.76 -6.74
C GLY A 28 5.31 -11.15 -5.51
N GLU A 29 5.87 -11.07 -4.30
CA GLU A 29 5.16 -11.32 -3.04
C GLU A 29 4.62 -10.04 -2.39
N TRP A 30 5.28 -8.92 -2.63
CA TRP A 30 4.89 -7.59 -2.20
C TRP A 30 5.30 -6.59 -3.27
N MET A 31 4.32 -5.84 -3.79
CA MET A 31 4.55 -4.69 -4.65
C MET A 31 3.98 -3.42 -4.05
N LEU A 32 4.66 -2.30 -4.31
CA LEU A 32 4.24 -0.96 -3.91
C LEU A 32 3.99 -0.12 -5.16
N VAL A 33 2.89 0.64 -5.17
CA VAL A 33 2.60 1.64 -6.20
C VAL A 33 2.48 3.00 -5.52
N ASP A 34 3.39 3.91 -5.87
CA ASP A 34 3.43 5.27 -5.34
C ASP A 34 2.59 6.21 -6.21
N LEU A 35 1.52 6.77 -5.64
CA LEU A 35 0.62 7.75 -6.27
C LEU A 35 0.70 9.12 -5.59
N ALA A 36 1.85 9.46 -4.99
CA ALA A 36 2.12 10.68 -4.22
C ALA A 36 1.29 10.80 -2.92
N ASP A 37 0.01 11.16 -3.03
CA ASP A 37 -0.88 11.35 -1.87
C ASP A 37 -1.33 10.00 -1.26
N VAL A 38 -1.26 8.94 -2.05
CA VAL A 38 -1.64 7.57 -1.68
C VAL A 38 -0.54 6.61 -2.07
N VAL A 39 -0.24 5.65 -1.20
CA VAL A 39 0.67 4.53 -1.49
C VAL A 39 -0.09 3.22 -1.39
N VAL A 40 -0.17 2.47 -2.49
CA VAL A 40 -0.89 1.20 -2.55
C VAL A 40 0.08 0.05 -2.34
N HIS A 41 -0.19 -0.76 -1.31
CA HIS A 41 0.57 -1.97 -1.01
C HIS A 41 -0.23 -3.20 -1.44
N VAL A 42 0.33 -4.00 -2.35
CA VAL A 42 -0.28 -5.26 -2.81
C VAL A 42 0.60 -6.41 -2.34
N MET A 43 0.08 -7.27 -1.47
CA MET A 43 0.85 -8.30 -0.77
C MET A 43 0.17 -9.67 -0.85
N GLN A 44 0.96 -10.74 -0.82
CA GLN A 44 0.45 -12.07 -0.49
C GLN A 44 -0.04 -12.11 0.97
N PRO A 45 -1.04 -12.93 1.31
CA PRO A 45 -1.61 -12.98 2.67
C PRO A 45 -0.56 -13.23 3.77
N GLN A 46 0.39 -14.12 3.52
CA GLN A 46 1.45 -14.46 4.49
C GLN A 46 2.39 -13.27 4.74
N VAL A 47 2.77 -12.55 3.67
CA VAL A 47 3.63 -11.36 3.77
C VAL A 47 2.90 -10.23 4.49
N ARG A 48 1.62 -10.01 4.16
CA ARG A 48 0.77 -9.03 4.83
C ARG A 48 0.67 -9.30 6.32
N GLN A 49 0.46 -10.56 6.72
CA GLN A 49 0.40 -10.95 8.12
C GLN A 49 1.76 -10.78 8.84
N PHE A 50 2.86 -11.05 8.15
CA PHE A 50 4.21 -10.91 8.73
C PHE A 50 4.57 -9.45 9.00
N TYR A 51 4.27 -8.55 8.05
CA TYR A 51 4.61 -7.13 8.18
C TYR A 51 3.58 -6.29 8.93
N ASP A 52 2.30 -6.68 8.89
CA ASP A 52 1.22 -6.13 9.73
C ASP A 52 1.20 -4.58 9.75
N LEU A 53 1.28 -4.00 8.55
CA LEU A 53 1.33 -2.55 8.40
C LEU A 53 0.06 -1.89 8.96
N GLU A 54 -1.06 -2.60 9.00
CA GLU A 54 -2.30 -2.16 9.61
C GLU A 54 -2.11 -1.71 11.06
N ASN A 55 -1.33 -2.45 11.85
CA ASN A 55 -1.05 -2.08 13.23
C ASN A 55 -0.14 -0.85 13.33
N LEU A 56 0.78 -0.63 12.38
CA LEU A 56 1.59 0.59 12.33
C LEU A 56 0.75 1.84 12.08
N TRP A 57 -0.25 1.74 11.21
CA TRP A 57 -1.11 2.87 10.82
C TRP A 57 -2.34 3.04 11.71
N GLN A 58 -2.52 2.18 12.71
CA GLN A 58 -3.55 2.41 13.71
C GLN A 58 -3.20 3.67 14.50
N VAL A 59 -4.05 4.69 14.34
CA VAL A 59 -4.06 5.82 15.27
C VAL A 59 -4.62 5.28 16.58
N ASP A 60 -3.75 5.15 17.57
CA ASP A 60 -4.15 4.88 18.95
C ASP A 60 -4.98 6.06 19.47
N LEU A 61 -6.29 6.01 19.24
CA LEU A 61 -7.25 7.00 19.75
C LEU A 61 -7.37 6.93 21.28
N SER A 62 -6.90 5.86 21.92
CA SER A 62 -6.92 5.76 23.39
C SER A 62 -5.88 6.70 24.04
N ARG A 63 -4.80 7.02 23.31
CA ARG A 63 -3.77 7.97 23.78
C ARG A 63 -4.23 9.44 23.82
N GLN A 64 -5.36 9.78 23.21
CA GLN A 64 -5.97 11.11 23.28
C GLN A 64 -6.96 11.27 24.44
N GLN A 65 -7.35 10.18 25.10
CA GLN A 65 -8.37 10.21 26.16
C GLN A 65 -7.76 10.35 27.56
N GLU A 66 -6.46 10.08 27.74
CA GLU A 66 -5.73 10.33 28.99
C GLU A 66 -5.20 11.76 29.11
N SER A 67 -5.34 12.59 28.06
CA SER A 67 -4.90 13.99 28.03
C SER A 67 -6.04 15.02 28.07
N LEU A 68 -7.26 14.58 28.39
CA LEU A 68 -8.45 15.41 28.69
C LEU A 68 -8.91 15.19 30.13
#